data_AF-A0A1V3XGY3-F1
#
_entry.id   AF-A0A1V3XGY3-F1
#
_cell.length_a   1.000
_cell.length_b   1.000
_cell.length_c   1.000
_cell.angle_alpha   90.00
_cell.angle_beta   90.00
_cell.angle_gamma   90.00
#
_symmetry.space_group_name_H-M   'P 1'
#
loop_
_entity.id
_entity.type
_entity.pdbx_description
1 polymer ?
#
loop_
_entity_poly.entity_id
_entity_poly.type
_entity_poly.pdbx_seq_one_letter_code
_entity_poly.pdbx_strand_id
1 'polypeptide(L)'
;MEQFAAIRRDHRVEGLSIRALADRHGVHRRTVRQALESAIRPARKTPQRVAPRLDPFKTAIDEMLRSALDAPKKQRHTARMVLARRVDEHDAVGLSYSTVRDYVRKRRPKSWPRRANRWSKDTCRRPMSRGPRRRSTFMTCGWCLAG
;
A
#
# COMPACT_ATOMS: atom_id res chain seq x y z
N MET A 1 23.21 -6.09 -8.64
CA MET A 1 23.87 -7.35 -9.07
C MET A 1 25.33 -7.45 -8.60
N GLU A 2 25.91 -6.35 -8.12
CA GLU A 2 27.32 -6.23 -7.76
C GLU A 2 27.81 -7.18 -6.64
N GLN A 3 26.97 -7.47 -5.64
CA GLN A 3 27.39 -8.27 -4.47
C GLN A 3 27.78 -9.73 -4.79
N PHE A 4 27.09 -10.40 -5.72
CA PHE A 4 27.42 -11.79 -6.10
C PHE A 4 28.71 -11.85 -6.94
N ALA A 5 29.00 -10.80 -7.71
CA ALA A 5 30.25 -10.69 -8.46
C ALA A 5 31.45 -10.47 -7.52
N ALA A 6 31.29 -9.63 -6.49
CA ALA A 6 32.31 -9.41 -5.48
C ALA A 6 32.66 -10.71 -4.72
N ILE A 7 31.66 -11.44 -4.23
CA ILE A 7 31.85 -12.72 -3.52
C ILE A 7 32.66 -13.72 -4.38
N ARG A 8 32.34 -13.83 -5.68
CA ARG A 8 33.07 -14.73 -6.59
C ARG A 8 34.50 -14.26 -6.85
N ARG A 9 34.74 -12.95 -6.92
CA ARG A 9 36.09 -12.40 -7.08
C ARG A 9 36.93 -12.72 -5.85
N ASP A 10 36.43 -12.42 -4.67
CA ASP A 10 37.17 -12.59 -3.41
C ASP A 10 37.43 -14.08 -3.13
N HIS A 11 36.50 -14.96 -3.48
CA HIS A 11 36.73 -16.41 -3.42
C HIS A 11 37.84 -16.88 -4.38
N ARG A 12 37.94 -16.30 -5.59
CA ARG A 12 38.95 -16.69 -6.60
C ARG A 12 40.33 -16.09 -6.34
N VAL A 13 40.37 -14.82 -5.92
CA VAL A 13 41.62 -14.06 -5.75
C VAL A 13 42.25 -14.35 -4.39
N GLU A 14 41.45 -14.36 -3.33
CA GLU A 14 41.95 -14.48 -1.96
C GLU A 14 41.76 -15.88 -1.35
N GLY A 15 41.08 -16.80 -2.06
CA GLY A 15 40.88 -18.18 -1.58
C GLY A 15 40.06 -18.29 -0.29
N LEU A 16 39.29 -17.24 0.05
CA LEU A 16 38.59 -17.15 1.33
C LEU A 16 37.52 -18.24 1.49
N SER A 17 37.46 -18.79 2.70
CA SER A 17 36.41 -19.75 3.07
C SER A 17 35.02 -19.10 3.03
N ILE A 18 33.98 -19.93 2.85
CA ILE A 18 32.58 -19.51 2.87
C ILE A 18 32.22 -18.70 4.11
N ARG A 19 32.85 -19.00 5.26
CA ARG A 19 32.63 -18.28 6.52
C ARG A 19 33.24 -16.87 6.47
N ALA A 20 34.49 -16.76 6.03
CA ALA A 20 35.17 -15.47 5.89
C ALA A 20 34.45 -14.55 4.90
N LEU A 21 33.95 -15.11 3.79
CA LEU A 21 33.15 -14.36 2.81
C LEU A 21 31.81 -13.89 3.38
N ALA A 22 31.15 -14.70 4.20
CA ALA A 22 29.90 -14.32 4.86
C ALA A 22 30.11 -13.14 5.81
N ASP A 23 31.18 -13.18 6.60
CA ASP A 23 31.51 -12.15 7.58
C ASP A 23 31.95 -10.85 6.87
N ARG A 24 32.79 -10.94 5.82
CA ARG A 24 33.25 -9.76 5.04
C ARG A 24 32.15 -9.06 4.28
N HIS A 25 31.27 -9.81 3.61
CA HIS A 25 30.20 -9.23 2.79
C HIS A 25 28.89 -9.00 3.55
N GLY A 26 28.82 -9.35 4.85
CA GLY A 26 27.63 -9.20 5.69
C GLY A 26 26.43 -10.02 5.18
N VAL A 27 26.68 -11.16 4.53
CA VAL A 27 25.63 -12.02 3.95
C VAL A 27 25.60 -13.38 4.64
N HIS A 28 24.42 -13.99 4.70
CA HIS A 28 24.30 -15.34 5.22
C HIS A 28 25.12 -16.34 4.38
N ARG A 29 25.73 -17.36 5.03
CA ARG A 29 26.52 -18.41 4.34
C ARG A 29 25.77 -19.10 3.20
N ARG A 30 24.44 -19.18 3.28
CA ARG A 30 23.56 -19.66 2.20
C ARG A 30 23.65 -18.79 0.94
N THR A 31 23.70 -17.47 1.09
CA THR A 31 23.84 -16.51 0.00
C THR A 31 25.23 -16.60 -0.64
N VAL A 32 26.28 -16.85 0.15
CA VAL A 32 27.64 -17.09 -0.37
C VAL A 32 27.67 -18.34 -1.24
N ARG A 33 27.16 -19.48 -0.75
CA ARG A 33 27.05 -20.71 -1.57
C ARG A 33 26.27 -20.47 -2.85
N GLN A 34 25.17 -19.73 -2.77
CA GLN A 34 24.37 -19.38 -3.94
C GLN A 34 25.11 -18.49 -4.94
N ALA A 35 25.94 -17.57 -4.46
CA ALA A 35 26.77 -16.72 -5.32
C ALA A 35 27.91 -17.50 -6.00
N LEU A 36 28.45 -18.52 -5.34
CA LEU A 36 29.44 -19.42 -5.92
C LEU A 36 28.81 -20.35 -6.97
N GLU A 37 27.60 -20.85 -6.71
CA GLU A 37 26.84 -21.73 -7.62
C GLU A 37 26.31 -20.99 -8.85
N SER A 38 25.81 -19.76 -8.68
CA SER A 38 25.20 -19.00 -9.78
C SER A 38 25.62 -17.54 -9.78
N ALA A 39 26.02 -17.06 -10.95
CA ALA A 39 26.32 -15.64 -11.19
C ALA A 39 25.09 -14.73 -10.99
N ILE A 40 23.89 -15.30 -11.14
CA ILE A 40 22.64 -14.55 -11.16
C ILE A 40 21.90 -14.83 -9.85
N ARG A 41 21.59 -13.77 -9.10
CA ARG A 41 20.70 -13.89 -7.94
C ARG A 41 19.35 -14.39 -8.44
N PRO A 42 18.81 -15.51 -7.91
CA PRO A 42 17.51 -15.97 -8.36
C PRO A 42 16.46 -14.91 -8.03
N ALA A 43 15.52 -14.75 -8.96
CA ALA A 43 14.41 -13.84 -8.78
C ALA A 43 13.68 -14.18 -7.48
N ARG A 44 13.39 -13.15 -6.68
CA ARG A 44 12.64 -13.33 -5.45
C ARG A 44 11.26 -13.90 -5.83
N LYS A 45 10.90 -15.05 -5.28
CA LYS A 45 9.55 -15.62 -5.45
C LYS A 45 8.54 -14.58 -4.97
N THR A 46 7.71 -14.08 -5.88
CA THR A 46 6.60 -13.22 -5.49
C THR A 46 5.54 -14.12 -4.88
N PRO A 47 5.14 -13.93 -3.61
CA PRO A 47 4.10 -14.76 -3.01
C PRO A 47 2.80 -14.58 -3.77
N GLN A 48 2.28 -15.66 -4.36
CA GLN A 48 0.97 -15.67 -4.99
C GLN A 48 -0.08 -15.65 -3.89
N ARG A 49 -0.64 -14.47 -3.62
CA ARG A 49 -1.78 -14.34 -2.71
C ARG A 49 -3.04 -14.82 -3.43
N VAL A 50 -3.42 -16.07 -3.19
CA VAL A 50 -4.72 -16.61 -3.61
C VAL A 50 -5.77 -16.09 -2.64
N ALA A 51 -6.84 -15.48 -3.16
CA ALA A 51 -7.97 -15.00 -2.36
C ALA A 51 -9.19 -15.89 -2.70
N PRO A 52 -9.27 -17.12 -2.18
CA PRO A 52 -10.29 -18.10 -2.59
C PRO A 52 -11.71 -17.61 -2.31
N ARG A 53 -11.91 -16.87 -1.21
CA ARG A 53 -13.20 -16.24 -0.89
C ARG A 53 -13.65 -15.19 -1.90
N LEU A 54 -12.73 -14.61 -2.66
CA LEU A 54 -13.07 -13.60 -3.66
C LEU A 54 -13.57 -14.24 -4.96
N ASP A 55 -13.20 -15.49 -5.24
CA ASP A 55 -13.44 -16.16 -6.52
C ASP A 55 -14.91 -16.13 -6.97
N PRO A 56 -15.90 -16.44 -6.11
CA PRO A 56 -17.32 -16.39 -6.49
C PRO A 56 -17.82 -14.98 -6.84
N PHE A 57 -17.13 -13.95 -6.37
CA PHE A 57 -17.54 -12.56 -6.54
C PHE A 57 -16.76 -11.84 -7.65
N LYS A 58 -15.73 -12.48 -8.24
CA LYS A 58 -14.88 -11.88 -9.28
C LYS A 58 -15.68 -11.45 -10.51
N THR A 59 -16.56 -12.31 -11.01
CA THR A 59 -17.37 -12.04 -12.21
C THR A 59 -18.25 -10.82 -12.03
N ALA A 60 -18.96 -10.73 -10.91
CA ALA A 60 -19.81 -9.58 -10.61
C ALA A 60 -19.00 -8.28 -10.42
N ILE A 61 -17.84 -8.35 -9.73
CA ILE A 61 -16.95 -7.19 -9.61
C ILE A 61 -16.46 -6.73 -10.99
N ASP A 62 -16.13 -7.67 -11.88
CA ASP A 62 -15.64 -7.36 -13.22
C ASP A 62 -16.73 -6.71 -14.09
N GLU A 63 -17.98 -7.16 -13.97
CA GLU A 63 -19.14 -6.56 -14.63
C GLU A 63 -19.40 -5.13 -14.12
N MET A 64 -19.40 -4.94 -12.80
CA MET A 64 -19.53 -3.61 -12.18
C MET A 64 -18.40 -2.65 -12.59
N LEU A 65 -17.18 -3.17 -12.78
CA LEU A 65 -16.06 -2.37 -13.26
C LEU A 65 -16.20 -2.04 -14.74
N ARG A 66 -16.74 -2.95 -15.55
CA ARG A 66 -16.98 -2.75 -16.98
C ARG A 66 -18.02 -1.67 -17.22
N SER A 67 -19.18 -1.74 -16.56
CA SER A 67 -20.20 -0.69 -16.65
C SER A 67 -19.70 0.67 -16.16
N ALA A 68 -18.78 0.67 -15.20
CA ALA A 68 -18.14 1.89 -14.72
C ALA A 68 -17.11 2.50 -15.69
N LEU A 69 -16.70 1.82 -16.76
CA LEU A 69 -15.85 2.41 -17.80
C LEU A 69 -16.65 3.36 -18.69
N ASP A 70 -17.87 2.98 -19.03
CA ASP A 70 -18.80 3.73 -19.86
C ASP A 70 -19.37 4.94 -19.12
N ALA A 71 -19.37 4.90 -17.78
CA ALA A 71 -19.83 6.00 -16.95
C ALA A 71 -18.86 7.22 -16.94
N PRO A 72 -19.40 8.46 -16.86
CA PRO A 72 -18.62 9.67 -16.63
C PRO A 72 -17.73 9.55 -15.38
N LYS A 73 -16.51 10.13 -15.42
CA LYS A 73 -15.46 9.98 -14.38
C LYS A 73 -15.95 10.12 -12.93
N LYS A 74 -16.94 10.98 -12.66
CA LYS A 74 -17.51 11.22 -11.32
C LYS A 74 -18.48 10.12 -10.84
N GLN A 75 -19.16 9.45 -11.76
CA GLN A 75 -20.15 8.39 -11.48
C GLN A 75 -19.51 6.99 -11.44
N ARG A 76 -18.22 6.89 -11.78
CA ARG A 76 -17.50 5.64 -11.80
C ARG A 76 -17.37 4.99 -10.41
N HIS A 77 -17.77 3.72 -10.31
CA HIS A 77 -17.74 2.99 -9.05
C HIS A 77 -16.33 2.91 -8.43
N THR A 78 -16.24 3.12 -7.11
CA THR A 78 -15.00 2.95 -6.33
C THR A 78 -14.95 1.57 -5.66
N ALA A 79 -13.77 1.08 -5.27
CA ALA A 79 -13.65 -0.20 -4.57
C ALA A 79 -14.53 -0.31 -3.31
N ARG A 80 -14.77 0.82 -2.62
CA ARG A 80 -15.67 0.89 -1.47
C ARG A 80 -17.15 0.75 -1.86
N MET A 81 -17.57 1.33 -2.98
CA MET A 81 -18.93 1.16 -3.51
C MET A 81 -19.17 -0.24 -4.06
N VAL A 82 -18.14 -0.82 -4.71
CA VAL A 82 -18.18 -2.22 -5.17
C VAL A 82 -18.35 -3.16 -3.99
N LEU A 83 -17.60 -2.96 -2.90
CA LEU A 83 -17.75 -3.77 -1.69
C LEU A 83 -19.13 -3.60 -1.06
N ALA A 84 -19.61 -2.37 -0.88
CA ALA A 84 -20.92 -2.10 -0.26
C ALA A 84 -22.04 -2.85 -0.99
N ARG A 85 -22.11 -2.67 -2.32
CA ARG A 85 -23.10 -3.38 -3.14
C ARG A 85 -22.97 -4.91 -3.07
N ARG A 86 -21.74 -5.43 -2.95
CA ARG A 86 -21.53 -6.88 -2.84
C ARG A 86 -21.95 -7.45 -1.48
N VAL A 87 -21.82 -6.65 -0.42
CA VAL A 87 -22.35 -7.00 0.90
C VAL A 87 -23.88 -7.06 0.86
N ASP A 88 -24.51 -6.12 0.15
CA ASP A 88 -25.98 -6.04 0.05
C ASP A 88 -26.59 -7.16 -0.80
N GLU A 89 -25.96 -7.57 -1.91
CA GLU A 89 -26.55 -8.54 -2.85
C GLU A 89 -26.23 -10.03 -2.55
N HIS A 90 -25.13 -10.34 -1.85
CA HIS A 90 -24.61 -11.73 -1.78
C HIS A 90 -23.99 -12.14 -0.43
N ASP A 91 -24.33 -11.48 0.68
CA ASP A 91 -23.82 -11.82 2.02
C ASP A 91 -22.29 -12.00 2.05
N ALA A 92 -21.56 -11.07 1.42
CA ALA A 92 -20.11 -11.03 1.41
C ALA A 92 -19.50 -10.65 2.79
N VAL A 93 -20.13 -11.08 3.90
CA VAL A 93 -19.82 -10.77 5.30
C VAL A 93 -18.38 -11.13 5.67
N GLY A 94 -17.75 -12.05 4.92
CA GLY A 94 -16.35 -12.46 5.11
C GLY A 94 -15.31 -11.78 4.21
N LEU A 95 -15.69 -10.85 3.33
CA LEU A 95 -14.75 -10.16 2.44
C LEU A 95 -14.19 -8.90 3.06
N SER A 96 -12.87 -8.85 3.20
CA SER A 96 -12.19 -7.63 3.65
C SER A 96 -12.11 -6.58 2.53
N TYR A 97 -12.19 -5.31 2.91
CA TYR A 97 -11.98 -4.20 1.99
C TYR A 97 -10.64 -4.24 1.27
N SER A 98 -9.56 -4.68 1.93
CA SER A 98 -8.23 -4.77 1.32
C SER A 98 -8.21 -5.79 0.18
N THR A 99 -8.90 -6.93 0.33
CA THR A 99 -9.04 -7.95 -0.72
C THR A 99 -9.72 -7.38 -1.96
N VAL A 100 -10.86 -6.70 -1.80
CA VAL A 100 -11.60 -6.09 -2.92
C VAL A 100 -10.80 -4.94 -3.53
N ARG A 101 -10.17 -4.08 -2.71
CA ARG A 101 -9.33 -2.97 -3.17
C ARG A 101 -8.16 -3.46 -4.01
N ASP A 102 -7.45 -4.50 -3.58
CA ASP A 102 -6.31 -5.04 -4.32
C ASP A 102 -6.72 -5.69 -5.63
N TYR A 103 -7.86 -6.38 -5.64
CA TYR A 103 -8.42 -6.95 -6.86
C TYR A 103 -8.83 -5.87 -7.86
N VAL A 104 -9.61 -4.89 -7.42
CA VAL A 104 -10.03 -3.73 -8.23
C VAL A 104 -8.82 -2.95 -8.74
N ARG A 105 -7.77 -2.78 -7.93
CA ARG A 105 -6.53 -2.10 -8.34
C ARG A 105 -5.81 -2.82 -9.48
N LYS A 106 -5.79 -4.15 -9.49
CA LYS A 106 -5.17 -4.94 -10.57
C LYS A 106 -5.96 -4.87 -11.88
N ARG A 107 -7.29 -4.77 -11.80
CA ARG A 107 -8.21 -4.74 -12.95
C ARG A 107 -8.41 -3.35 -13.56
N ARG A 108 -8.10 -2.27 -12.83
CA ARG A 108 -8.33 -0.91 -13.32
C ARG A 108 -7.32 -0.49 -14.39
N PRO A 109 -7.77 0.07 -15.53
CA PRO A 109 -6.87 0.66 -16.52
C PRO A 109 -6.16 1.90 -15.94
N LYS A 110 -4.95 2.17 -16.43
CA LYS A 110 -4.08 3.27 -15.97
C LYS A 110 -4.71 4.65 -16.14
N SER A 111 -5.67 4.78 -17.05
CA SER A 111 -6.45 6.00 -17.33
C SER A 111 -7.49 6.35 -16.26
N TRP A 112 -7.67 5.52 -15.23
CA TRP A 112 -8.62 5.78 -14.16
C TRP A 112 -8.13 6.88 -13.20
N PRO A 113 -8.97 7.88 -12.85
CA PRO A 113 -8.58 8.91 -11.90
C PRO A 113 -8.34 8.32 -10.51
N ARG A 114 -7.10 8.40 -10.02
CA ARG A 114 -6.79 8.14 -8.62
C ARG A 114 -7.46 9.25 -7.80
N ARG A 115 -8.38 8.89 -6.90
CA ARG A 115 -8.83 9.84 -5.88
C ARG A 115 -7.60 10.32 -5.11
N ALA A 116 -7.42 11.63 -5.02
CA ALA A 116 -6.48 12.26 -4.12
C ALA A 116 -7.06 12.22 -2.70
N ASN A 117 -7.14 11.03 -2.10
CA ASN A 117 -7.39 10.91 -0.66
C ASN A 117 -6.19 10.21 -0.01
N ARG A 118 -5.04 10.89 -0.08
CA ARG A 118 -3.97 10.69 0.88
C ARG A 118 -4.27 11.58 2.07
N TRP A 119 -5.07 11.07 3.01
CA TRP A 119 -4.87 11.47 4.39
C TRP A 119 -3.52 10.91 4.79
N SER A 120 -2.49 11.76 4.86
CA SER A 120 -1.20 11.35 5.39
C SER A 120 -1.32 11.20 6.90
N LYS A 121 -0.62 10.20 7.45
CA LYS A 121 -0.51 10.08 8.92
C LYS A 121 0.24 11.29 9.52
N ASP A 122 0.93 12.06 8.67
CA ASP A 122 1.66 13.28 9.03
C ASP A 122 0.73 14.47 9.37
N THR A 123 -0.51 14.50 8.84
CA THR A 123 -1.46 15.58 9.14
C THR A 123 -2.02 15.54 10.57
N CYS A 124 -1.76 14.49 11.36
CA CYS A 124 -2.07 14.46 12.79
C CYS A 124 -0.99 15.12 13.68
N ARG A 125 0.09 15.70 13.12
CA ARG A 125 1.08 16.51 13.87
C ARG A 125 1.05 17.99 13.47
N ARG A 126 -0.12 18.63 13.41
CA ARG A 126 -0.15 20.08 13.69
C ARG A 126 -0.20 20.22 15.22
N PRO A 127 0.80 20.83 15.87
CA PRO A 127 0.64 21.22 17.26
C PRO A 127 -0.55 22.18 17.32
N MET A 128 -1.49 21.93 18.24
CA MET A 128 -2.47 22.94 18.61
C MET A 128 -1.67 24.16 19.09
N SER A 129 -1.60 25.20 18.28
CA SER A 129 -1.13 26.50 18.74
C SER A 129 -2.06 26.89 19.89
N ARG A 130 -1.55 26.85 21.12
CA ARG A 130 -2.23 27.39 22.29
C ARG A 130 -2.57 28.84 21.96
N GLY A 131 -3.84 29.11 21.67
CA GLY A 131 -4.32 30.48 21.53
C GLY A 131 -4.02 31.26 22.82
N PRO A 132 -3.85 32.58 22.73
CA PRO A 132 -3.59 33.39 23.91
C PRO A 132 -4.76 33.22 24.89
N ARG A 133 -4.42 32.90 26.15
CA ARG A 133 -5.37 32.92 27.27
C ARG A 133 -5.97 34.32 27.31
N ARG A 134 -7.21 34.48 26.85
CA ARG A 134 -7.99 35.69 27.13
C ARG A 134 -8.13 35.74 28.65
N ARG A 135 -7.40 36.67 29.27
CA ARG A 135 -7.69 37.06 30.65
C ARG A 135 -9.10 37.60 30.65
N SER A 136 -9.91 37.00 31.49
CA SER A 136 -11.10 37.61 32.06
C SER A 136 -10.79 39.06 32.43
N THR A 137 -11.56 39.99 31.86
CA THR A 137 -11.87 41.24 32.54
C THR A 137 -13.38 41.37 32.45
N PHE A 138 -13.99 41.14 33.60
CA PHE A 138 -15.37 41.47 33.93
C PHE A 138 -15.61 42.98 33.80
N MET A 139 -16.90 43.34 33.69
CA MET A 139 -17.49 44.69 33.80
C MET A 139 -17.30 45.60 32.56
N THR A 140 -18.30 46.30 32.03
CA THR A 140 -19.73 46.50 32.35
C THR A 140 -20.37 47.23 31.15
N CYS A 141 -21.64 46.91 30.88
CA CYS A 141 -22.75 47.77 30.43
C CYS A 141 -22.60 48.73 29.22
N GLY A 142 -23.60 48.70 28.33
CA GLY A 142 -23.90 49.80 27.41
C GLY A 142 -24.83 49.45 26.26
N TRP A 143 -26.13 49.33 26.56
CA TRP A 143 -27.28 49.76 25.75
C TRP A 143 -27.32 49.46 24.23
N CYS A 144 -28.35 48.75 23.75
CA CYS A 144 -29.53 49.38 23.14
C CYS A 144 -29.21 50.35 21.98
N LEU A 145 -29.53 49.93 20.73
CA LEU A 145 -30.45 50.62 19.78
C LEU A 145 -30.25 50.16 18.32
N ALA A 146 -31.39 50.08 17.61
CA ALA A 146 -31.62 49.97 16.16
C ALA A 146 -31.37 48.60 15.48
N GLY A 147 -32.35 47.93 14.86
CA GLY A 147 -33.76 48.24 14.60
C GLY A 147 -34.47 47.03 13.99
#